data_AF-A0A4Q6GCP2-F1
#
_entry.id   AF-A0A4Q6GCP2-F1
#
_cell.length_a   1.000
_cell.length_b   1.000
_cell.length_c   1.000
_cell.angle_alpha   90.00
_cell.angle_beta   90.00
_cell.angle_gamma   90.00
#
_symmetry.space_group_name_H-M   'P 1'
#
loop_
_entity.id
_entity.type
_entity.pdbx_description
1 polymer ?
#
loop_
_entity_poly.entity_id
_entity_poly.type
_entity_poly.pdbx_seq_one_letter_code
_entity_poly.pdbx_strand_id
1 'polypeptide(L)'
;MRITFTPGQVAMLIGRAERQLEQIVADSIREAGNGRNISRGAQYTLHETVVTLIRLYREQVPQGAPVATRIARAYAKGTDAHSGVPTLACVRTILSVMRDAQQLLDVLQPVPEPAPAPEPQQHLQQRPANMTAG
;
A
#
# COMPACT_ATOMS: atom_id res chain seq x y z
N MET A 1 14.34 15.88 -10.76
CA MET A 1 12.96 15.81 -11.31
C MET A 1 12.07 15.25 -10.22
N ARG A 2 11.16 16.04 -9.64
CA ARG A 2 10.28 15.58 -8.55
C ARG A 2 8.99 15.08 -9.19
N ILE A 3 8.75 13.78 -9.15
CA ILE A 3 7.51 13.19 -9.65
C ILE A 3 6.43 13.52 -8.62
N THR A 4 5.38 14.22 -9.05
CA THR A 4 4.20 14.47 -8.22
C THR A 4 3.18 13.39 -8.51
N PHE A 5 2.82 12.61 -7.50
CA PHE A 5 1.80 11.58 -7.62
C PHE A 5 0.43 12.18 -7.34
N THR A 6 -0.62 11.62 -7.94
CA THR A 6 -1.98 11.95 -7.52
C THR A 6 -2.27 11.35 -6.13
N PRO A 7 -3.21 11.92 -5.35
CA PRO A 7 -3.60 11.37 -4.06
C PRO A 7 -3.91 9.87 -4.09
N GLY A 8 -4.66 9.41 -5.10
CA GLY A 8 -4.96 8.00 -5.30
C GLY A 8 -3.72 7.14 -5.61
N GLN A 9 -2.77 7.66 -6.38
CA GLN A 9 -1.50 6.97 -6.62
C GLN A 9 -0.65 6.86 -5.34
N VAL A 10 -0.63 7.91 -4.51
CA VAL A 10 0.06 7.89 -3.21
C VAL A 10 -0.54 6.83 -2.29
N ALA A 11 -1.86 6.82 -2.14
CA ALA A 11 -2.56 5.82 -1.32
C ALA A 11 -2.29 4.39 -1.81
N MET A 12 -2.35 4.17 -3.12
CA MET A 12 -2.03 2.87 -3.74
C MET A 12 -0.59 2.44 -3.46
N LEU A 13 0.39 3.33 -3.62
CA LEU A 13 1.81 3.03 -3.39
C LEU A 13 2.08 2.72 -1.92
N ILE A 14 1.47 3.46 -0.99
CA ILE A 14 1.59 3.21 0.44
C ILE A 14 0.96 1.86 0.81
N GLY A 15 -0.25 1.55 0.30
CA GLY A 15 -0.89 0.25 0.52
C GLY A 15 -0.13 -0.92 -0.10
N ARG A 16 0.55 -0.73 -1.23
CA ARG A 16 1.46 -1.73 -1.81
C ARG A 16 2.66 -1.97 -0.88
N ALA A 17 3.27 -0.90 -0.38
CA ALA A 17 4.39 -1.00 0.54
C ALA A 17 3.99 -1.69 1.85
N GLU A 18 2.78 -1.44 2.38
CA GLU A 18 2.24 -2.14 3.54
C GLU A 18 2.19 -3.65 3.33
N ARG A 19 1.54 -4.09 2.25
CA ARG A 19 1.46 -5.52 1.90
C ARG A 19 2.83 -6.16 1.71
N GLN A 20 3.78 -5.42 1.16
CA GLN A 20 5.16 -5.91 0.99
C GLN A 20 5.86 -6.11 2.33
N LEU A 21 5.66 -5.21 3.30
CA LEU A 21 6.17 -5.39 4.67
C LEU A 21 5.51 -6.57 5.38
N GLU A 22 4.20 -6.77 5.19
CA GLU A 22 3.48 -7.93 5.73
C GLU A 22 4.00 -9.25 5.15
N GLN A 23 4.25 -9.28 3.85
CA GLN A 23 4.84 -10.43 3.17
C GLN A 23 6.25 -10.74 3.70
N ILE A 24 7.09 -9.71 3.86
CA ILE A 24 8.43 -9.84 4.46
C ILE A 24 8.35 -10.46 5.87
N VAL A 25 7.38 -10.04 6.68
CA VAL A 25 7.14 -10.61 8.01
C VAL A 25 6.76 -12.09 7.90
N ALA A 26 5.80 -12.42 7.03
CA ALA A 26 5.35 -13.80 6.84
C ALA A 26 6.48 -14.72 6.38
N ASP A 27 7.30 -14.29 5.42
CA ASP A 27 8.41 -15.08 4.89
C ASP A 27 9.53 -15.24 5.92
N SER A 28 9.84 -14.17 6.67
CA SER A 28 10.87 -14.24 7.71
C SER A 28 10.48 -15.15 8.88
N ILE A 29 9.19 -15.25 9.22
CA ILE A 29 8.69 -16.19 10.22
C ILE A 29 8.82 -17.63 9.74
N ARG A 30 8.57 -17.90 8.45
CA ARG A 30 8.68 -19.25 7.85
C ARG A 30 10.13 -19.71 7.72
N GLU A 31 11.04 -18.81 7.38
CA GLU A 31 12.44 -19.13 7.04
C GLU A 31 13.37 -19.14 8.26
N ALA A 32 13.24 -18.16 9.16
CA ALA A 32 14.08 -18.07 10.34
C ALA A 32 13.43 -18.86 11.48
N GLY A 33 13.92 -20.07 11.76
CA GLY A 33 13.44 -20.96 12.83
C GLY A 33 13.42 -20.37 14.27
N ASN A 34 13.74 -19.09 14.45
CA ASN A 34 13.68 -18.36 15.72
C ASN A 34 12.85 -17.06 15.65
N GLY A 35 12.28 -16.69 14.49
CA GLY A 35 11.28 -15.61 14.36
C GLY A 35 11.68 -14.22 14.88
N ARG A 36 12.97 -13.93 15.05
CA ARG A 36 13.48 -12.67 15.63
C ARG A 36 13.93 -11.66 14.57
N ASN A 37 14.62 -12.14 13.53
CA ASN A 37 15.26 -11.32 12.52
C ASN A 37 14.60 -11.49 11.15
N ILE A 38 14.75 -10.48 10.31
CA ILE A 38 14.32 -10.52 8.92
C ILE A 38 15.23 -11.47 8.14
N SER A 39 14.64 -12.31 7.29
CA SER A 39 15.41 -13.25 6.50
C SER A 39 16.37 -12.54 5.56
N ARG A 40 17.52 -13.16 5.29
CA ARG A 40 18.58 -12.53 4.49
C ARG A 40 18.08 -12.10 3.12
N GLY A 41 17.23 -12.91 2.47
CA GLY A 41 16.64 -12.61 1.17
C GLY A 41 15.70 -11.39 1.17
N ALA A 42 15.14 -11.04 2.33
CA ALA A 42 14.19 -9.94 2.46
C ALA A 42 14.82 -8.60 2.88
N GLN A 43 16.09 -8.57 3.31
CA GLN A 43 16.73 -7.36 3.86
C GLN A 43 16.82 -6.20 2.86
N TYR A 44 17.24 -6.48 1.62
CA TYR A 44 17.32 -5.47 0.56
C TYR A 44 15.94 -4.90 0.22
N THR A 45 14.98 -5.80 0.01
CA THR A 45 13.59 -5.44 -0.28
C THR A 45 12.99 -4.59 0.83
N LEU A 46 13.24 -4.95 2.10
CA LEU A 46 12.81 -4.15 3.26
C LEU A 46 13.41 -2.74 3.22
N HIS A 47 14.71 -2.61 2.95
CA HIS A 47 15.38 -1.31 2.89
C HIS A 47 14.72 -0.39 1.86
N GLU A 48 14.58 -0.86 0.63
CA GLU A 48 13.98 -0.10 -0.46
C GLU A 48 12.52 0.30 -0.17
N THR A 49 11.74 -0.61 0.41
CA THR A 49 10.36 -0.33 0.82
C THR A 49 10.30 0.77 1.88
N VAL A 50 11.18 0.72 2.89
CA VAL A 50 11.21 1.73 3.96
C VAL A 50 11.66 3.09 3.44
N VAL A 51 12.71 3.15 2.61
CA VAL A 51 13.16 4.40 1.98
C VAL A 51 12.05 5.01 1.14
N THR A 52 11.34 4.19 0.37
CA THR A 52 10.20 4.61 -0.44
C THR A 52 9.07 5.18 0.43
N LEU A 53 8.70 4.49 1.51
CA LEU A 53 7.68 4.95 2.45
C LEU A 53 8.04 6.31 3.07
N ILE A 54 9.29 6.48 3.51
CA ILE A 54 9.76 7.75 4.08
C ILE A 54 9.62 8.88 3.05
N ARG A 55 9.99 8.65 1.79
CA ARG A 55 9.84 9.65 0.72
C ARG A 55 8.38 9.97 0.44
N LEU A 56 7.52 8.95 0.31
CA LEU A 56 6.08 9.15 0.07
C LEU A 56 5.42 9.98 1.17
N TYR A 57 5.59 9.59 2.44
CA TYR A 57 5.00 10.33 3.56
C TYR A 57 5.58 11.74 3.70
N ARG A 58 6.88 11.92 3.50
CA ARG A 58 7.51 13.23 3.67
C ARG A 58 7.14 14.21 2.56
N GLU A 59 6.99 13.72 1.33
CA GLU A 59 6.89 14.58 0.16
C GLU A 59 5.50 14.67 -0.46
N GLN A 60 4.67 13.64 -0.30
CA GLN A 60 3.41 13.51 -1.04
C GLN A 60 2.19 13.50 -0.13
N VAL A 61 2.35 13.21 1.17
CA VAL A 61 1.24 13.18 2.14
C VAL A 61 1.21 14.51 2.92
N PRO A 62 0.12 15.28 2.85
CA PRO A 62 -0.07 16.44 3.73
C PRO A 62 0.08 16.02 5.20
N GLN A 63 0.90 16.75 5.96
CA GLN A 63 1.20 16.42 7.36
C GLN A 63 1.87 15.05 7.57
N GLY A 64 2.42 14.42 6.53
CA GLY A 64 3.08 13.10 6.63
C GLY A 64 4.53 13.13 7.14
N ALA A 65 5.16 14.31 7.26
CA ALA A 65 6.56 14.43 7.72
C ALA A 65 6.83 13.83 9.13
N PRO A 66 5.94 13.98 10.14
CA PRO A 66 6.04 13.29 11.42
C PRO A 66 6.00 11.76 11.27
N VAL A 67 5.15 11.23 10.39
CA VAL A 67 5.05 9.79 10.10
C VAL A 67 6.35 9.27 9.50
N ALA A 68 6.88 9.95 8.48
CA ALA A 68 8.17 9.64 7.88
C ALA A 68 9.31 9.61 8.93
N THR A 69 9.29 10.55 9.87
CA THR A 69 10.27 10.60 10.97
C THR A 69 10.13 9.41 11.93
N ARG A 70 8.90 9.02 12.29
CA ARG A 70 8.63 7.84 13.13
C ARG A 70 9.12 6.57 12.44
N ILE A 71 8.83 6.39 11.15
CA ILE A 71 9.30 5.26 10.34
C ILE A 71 10.84 5.22 10.30
N ALA A 72 11.49 6.34 9.98
CA ALA A 72 12.95 6.42 9.92
C ALA A 72 13.61 6.06 11.26
N ARG A 73 13.06 6.57 12.38
CA ARG A 73 13.55 6.25 13.73
C ARG A 73 13.35 4.78 14.09
N ALA A 74 12.18 4.22 13.78
CA ALA A 74 11.91 2.80 14.02
C ALA A 74 12.90 1.93 13.24
N TYR A 75 13.15 2.26 11.97
CA TYR A 75 14.09 1.54 11.12
C TYR A 75 15.54 1.64 11.61
N ALA A 76 16.00 2.85 11.94
CA ALA A 76 17.37 3.06 12.42
C ALA A 76 17.67 2.37 13.77
N LYS A 77 16.66 2.28 14.66
CA LYS A 77 16.79 1.60 15.96
C LYS A 77 16.48 0.11 15.91
N GLY A 78 15.89 -0.35 14.81
CA GLY A 78 15.27 -1.66 14.70
C GLY A 78 16.22 -2.79 14.33
N THR A 79 17.53 -2.53 14.28
CA THR A 79 18.56 -3.52 14.00
C THR A 79 18.99 -4.23 15.27
N ASP A 80 19.22 -5.54 15.15
CA ASP A 80 19.78 -6.32 16.24
C ASP A 80 21.24 -5.92 16.49
N ALA A 81 21.56 -5.56 17.74
CA ALA A 81 22.86 -5.00 18.09
C ALA A 81 24.05 -5.95 17.86
N HIS A 82 23.80 -7.26 17.78
CA HIS A 82 24.86 -8.26 17.60
C HIS A 82 25.08 -8.59 16.12
N SER A 83 23.99 -8.66 15.34
CA SER A 83 24.03 -9.08 13.93
C SER A 83 23.95 -7.93 12.93
N GLY A 84 23.54 -6.72 13.36
CA GLY A 84 23.28 -5.58 12.49
C GLY A 84 22.06 -5.75 11.57
N VAL A 85 21.32 -6.85 11.71
CA VAL A 85 20.20 -7.21 10.84
C VAL A 85 18.90 -6.60 11.37
N PRO A 86 18.01 -6.05 10.51
CA PRO A 86 16.68 -5.61 10.92
C PRO A 86 15.88 -6.73 11.60
N THR A 87 15.21 -6.39 12.69
CA THR A 87 14.38 -7.32 13.46
C THR A 87 12.95 -7.37 12.94
N LEU A 88 12.23 -8.45 13.25
CA LEU A 88 10.79 -8.52 13.00
C LEU A 88 10.00 -7.49 13.81
N ALA A 89 10.47 -7.17 15.02
CA ALA A 89 9.89 -6.11 15.86
C ALA A 89 9.98 -4.73 15.18
N CYS A 90 11.08 -4.45 14.48
CA CYS A 90 11.23 -3.23 13.67
C CYS A 90 10.12 -3.11 12.62
N VAL A 91 9.92 -4.14 11.81
CA VAL A 91 8.93 -4.12 10.73
C VAL A 91 7.51 -4.00 11.27
N ARG A 92 7.20 -4.71 12.36
CA ARG A 92 5.90 -4.59 13.07
C ARG A 92 5.67 -3.19 13.61
N THR A 93 6.71 -2.53 14.13
CA THR A 93 6.63 -1.14 14.59
C THR A 93 6.32 -0.20 13.42
N ILE A 94 6.96 -0.39 12.28
CA ILE A 94 6.69 0.41 11.07
C ILE A 94 5.24 0.21 10.60
N LEU A 95 4.75 -1.04 10.56
CA LEU A 95 3.35 -1.34 10.23
C LEU A 95 2.38 -0.65 11.21
N SER A 96 2.68 -0.64 12.51
CA SER A 96 1.88 0.09 13.50
C SER A 96 1.84 1.59 13.22
N VAL A 97 2.99 2.20 12.88
CA VAL A 97 3.07 3.62 12.52
C VAL A 97 2.23 3.93 11.27
N MET A 98 2.21 3.02 10.29
CA MET A 98 1.39 3.16 9.09
C MET A 98 -0.11 3.08 9.41
N ARG A 99 -0.51 2.16 10.28
CA ARG A 99 -1.91 2.03 10.74
C ARG A 99 -2.38 3.27 11.49
N ASP A 100 -1.55 3.81 12.40
CA ASP A 100 -1.85 5.08 13.08
C ASP A 100 -2.03 6.25 12.09
N ALA A 101 -1.35 6.18 10.94
CA ALA A 101 -1.39 7.21 9.91
C ALA A 101 -2.51 7.03 8.88
N GLN A 102 -3.34 5.98 8.97
CA GLN A 102 -4.42 5.72 8.00
C GLN A 102 -5.36 6.92 7.83
N GLN A 103 -5.66 7.64 8.92
CA GLN A 103 -6.51 8.83 8.88
C GLN A 103 -5.96 9.95 7.97
N LEU A 104 -4.64 10.02 7.79
CA LEU A 104 -4.01 10.98 6.86
C LEU A 104 -4.19 10.56 5.39
N LEU A 105 -4.42 9.27 5.16
CA LEU A 105 -4.61 8.69 3.83
C LEU A 105 -6.09 8.66 3.43
N ASP A 106 -7.01 8.59 4.39
CA ASP A 106 -8.46 8.65 4.12
C ASP A 106 -8.87 9.98 3.47
N VAL A 107 -8.17 11.08 3.79
CA VAL A 107 -8.34 12.39 3.14
C VAL A 107 -7.88 12.36 1.66
N LEU A 108 -7.05 11.39 1.29
CA LEU A 108 -6.48 11.24 -0.06
C LEU A 108 -7.26 10.23 -0.93
N GLN A 109 -8.26 9.53 -0.36
CA GLN A 109 -9.06 8.59 -1.14
C GLN A 109 -10.00 9.35 -2.10
N PRO A 110 -10.00 9.04 -3.39
CA PRO A 110 -11.06 9.50 -4.27
C PRO A 110 -12.38 8.87 -3.81
N VAL A 111 -13.42 9.69 -3.63
CA VAL A 111 -14.80 9.20 -3.51
C VAL A 111 -15.03 8.31 -4.74
N PRO A 112 -15.46 7.05 -4.59
CA PRO A 112 -15.83 6.24 -5.74
C PRO A 112 -16.89 7.01 -6.52
N GLU A 113 -16.57 7.42 -7.76
CA GLU A 113 -17.61 7.92 -8.66
C GLU A 113 -18.66 6.81 -8.77
N PRO A 114 -19.94 7.10 -8.48
CA PRO A 114 -20.99 6.11 -8.63
C PRO A 114 -20.96 5.61 -10.07
N ALA A 115 -20.90 4.28 -10.23
CA ALA A 115 -20.92 3.66 -11.55
C ALA A 115 -22.06 4.26 -12.37
N PRO A 116 -21.84 4.61 -13.66
CA PRO A 116 -22.90 5.13 -14.50
C PRO A 116 -24.07 4.15 -14.44
N ALA A 117 -25.24 4.67 -14.04
CA ALA A 117 -26.45 3.87 -13.91
C ALA A 117 -26.67 3.10 -15.22
N PRO A 118 -27.05 1.81 -15.16
CA PRO A 118 -27.33 1.06 -16.38
C PRO A 118 -28.42 1.79 -17.15
N GLU A 119 -28.08 2.26 -18.34
CA GLU A 119 -29.01 2.87 -19.27
C GLU A 119 -30.16 1.87 -19.51
N PRO A 120 -31.43 2.26 -19.35
CA PRO A 120 -32.54 1.36 -19.69
C PRO A 120 -32.44 1.07 -21.20
N GLN A 121 -32.22 -0.20 -21.55
CA GLN A 121 -32.21 -0.67 -22.93
C GLN A 121 -33.55 -0.33 -23.60
N GLN A 122 -33.59 0.80 -24.28
CA GLN A 122 -34.72 1.22 -25.09
C GLN A 122 -34.80 0.31 -26.33
N HIS A 123 -35.89 -0.45 -26.38
CA HIS A 123 -36.66 -0.69 -27.60
C HIS A 123 -35.88 -1.07 -28.87
N LEU A 124 -35.46 -2.34 -28.95
CA LEU A 124 -35.11 -2.96 -30.22
C LEU A 124 -35.81 -4.32 -30.36
N GLN A 125 -37.14 -4.26 -30.44
CA GLN A 125 -37.94 -5.35 -30.99
C GLN A 125 -38.93 -4.81 -32.01
N GLN A 126 -38.37 -4.23 -33.08
CA GLN A 126 -39.03 -4.22 -34.38
C GLN A 126 -38.97 -5.64 -34.94
N ARG A 127 -40.11 -6.30 -35.15
CA ARG A 127 -40.22 -7.37 -36.15
C ARG A 127 -41.26 -6.96 -37.21
N PRO A 128 -40.92 -7.10 -38.50
CA PRO A 128 -41.70 -6.55 -39.60
C PRO A 128 -42.96 -7.36 -39.87
N ALA A 129 -43.99 -6.64 -40.32
CA ALA A 129 -45.12 -7.21 -41.05
C ALA A 129 -44.60 -7.86 -42.34
N ASN A 130 -44.99 -9.13 -42.59
CA ASN A 130 -45.25 -9.53 -43.96
C ASN A 130 -46.25 -10.69 -44.05
N MET A 131 -47.16 -10.52 -45.01
CA MET A 131 -48.29 -11.33 -45.41
C MET A 131 -47.88 -12.74 -45.90
N THR A 132 -48.82 -13.70 -45.91
CA THR A 132 -49.20 -14.50 -47.11
C THR A 132 -50.50 -15.28 -46.86
N ALA A 133 -51.29 -15.36 -47.93
CA ALA A 133 -52.62 -15.91 -48.11
C ALA A 133 -52.74 -17.44 -47.93
N GLY A 134 -53.99 -17.89 -47.74
CA GLY A 134 -54.44 -19.29 -47.78
C GLY A 134 -55.91 -19.40 -47.43
#